data_AF-A0A930Y635-F1
#
_entry.id   AF-A0A930Y635-F1
#
_cell.length_a   1.000
_cell.length_b   1.000
_cell.length_c   1.000
_cell.angle_alpha   90.00
_cell.angle_beta   90.00
_cell.angle_gamma   90.00
#
_symmetry.space_group_name_H-M   'P 1'
#
loop_
_entity.id
_entity.type
_entity.pdbx_description
1 polymer ?
#
loop_
_entity_poly.entity_id
_entity_poly.type
_entity_poly.pdbx_seq_one_letter_code
_entity_poly.pdbx_strand_id
1 'polypeptide(L)'
;MRLLHPLVILAALPLTGCGSDVGVSAGGDCLSTYDGVVSAESWPALKQSLLDSDHFGRVAGVRTQARGDDVESRGDQDAVRVVDLLNRRDRRLAQLEVWRTDDGGWSAGQWGQCTD
;
A
#
# COMPACT_ATOMS: atom_id res chain seq x y z
N MET A 1 -59.71 16.11 -29.40
CA MET A 1 -59.34 17.29 -28.58
C MET A 1 -57.83 17.43 -28.63
N ARG A 2 -57.34 18.57 -29.13
CA ARG A 2 -55.91 18.90 -29.22
C ARG A 2 -55.47 19.51 -27.89
N LEU A 3 -54.40 18.99 -27.30
CA LEU A 3 -53.57 19.72 -26.34
C LEU A 3 -52.15 19.71 -26.88
N LEU A 4 -51.73 20.88 -27.39
CA LEU A 4 -50.34 21.27 -27.54
C LEU A 4 -49.66 21.31 -26.16
N HIS A 5 -48.35 21.08 -26.10
CA HIS A 5 -47.32 21.84 -25.34
C HIS A 5 -45.94 21.16 -25.52
N PRO A 6 -44.80 21.85 -25.26
CA PRO A 6 -43.82 22.13 -26.30
C PRO A 6 -42.50 21.35 -26.22
N LEU A 7 -41.84 21.39 -27.37
CA LEU A 7 -40.43 21.18 -27.70
C LEU A 7 -39.43 21.40 -26.54
N VAL A 8 -38.65 20.37 -26.20
CA VAL A 8 -37.30 20.51 -25.62
C VAL A 8 -36.36 19.67 -26.47
N ILE A 9 -35.53 20.34 -27.26
CA ILE A 9 -34.44 19.74 -28.02
C ILE A 9 -33.27 19.63 -27.05
N LEU A 10 -32.96 18.42 -26.57
CA LEU A 10 -31.73 18.16 -25.82
C LEU A 10 -30.70 17.56 -26.78
N ALA A 11 -29.65 18.34 -27.03
CA ALA A 11 -28.57 18.03 -27.96
C ALA A 11 -27.74 16.81 -27.51
N ALA A 12 -27.36 15.98 -28.48
CA ALA A 12 -26.49 14.82 -28.33
C ALA A 12 -25.00 15.22 -28.39
N LEU A 13 -24.16 14.57 -27.58
CA LEU A 13 -22.71 14.41 -27.80
C LEU A 13 -22.29 12.99 -27.39
N PRO A 14 -21.82 12.14 -28.32
CA PRO A 14 -21.21 10.86 -27.98
C PRO A 14 -19.72 11.08 -27.66
N LEU A 15 -19.33 10.89 -26.40
CA LEU A 15 -17.92 10.72 -26.05
C LEU A 15 -17.60 9.23 -26.09
N THR A 16 -17.09 8.79 -27.24
CA THR A 16 -16.25 7.60 -27.35
C THR A 16 -14.97 7.84 -26.56
N GLY A 17 -14.86 7.26 -25.37
CA GLY A 17 -13.62 7.10 -24.62
C GLY A 17 -13.17 5.65 -24.69
N CYS A 18 -11.91 5.44 -25.11
CA CYS A 18 -11.28 4.14 -25.34
C CYS A 18 -11.52 3.12 -24.22
N GLY A 19 -11.79 1.89 -24.64
CA GLY A 19 -11.55 0.71 -23.83
C GLY A 19 -10.06 0.51 -23.57
N SER A 20 -9.76 0.15 -22.33
CA SER A 20 -8.66 -0.72 -21.95
C SER A 20 -9.14 -1.49 -20.72
N ASP A 21 -9.89 -2.57 -20.98
CA ASP A 21 -10.15 -3.64 -20.03
C ASP A 21 -8.88 -4.48 -19.88
N VAL A 22 -8.29 -4.55 -18.67
CA VAL A 22 -7.84 -5.81 -18.02
C VAL A 22 -7.73 -5.55 -16.51
N GLY A 23 -8.62 -6.16 -15.72
CA GLY A 23 -8.46 -6.30 -14.27
C GLY A 23 -9.77 -6.28 -13.48
N VAL A 24 -10.73 -7.16 -13.79
CA VAL A 24 -11.85 -7.40 -12.88
C VAL A 24 -11.31 -8.14 -11.65
N SER A 25 -11.36 -7.47 -10.50
CA SER A 25 -11.68 -8.11 -9.23
C SER A 25 -12.62 -7.18 -8.47
N ALA A 26 -13.90 -7.57 -8.52
CA ALA A 26 -15.01 -7.36 -7.58
C ALA A 26 -15.09 -6.03 -6.81
N GLY A 27 -16.31 -5.48 -6.71
CA GLY A 27 -16.65 -4.48 -5.68
C GLY A 27 -16.45 -5.04 -4.28
N GLY A 28 -15.21 -5.05 -3.83
CA GLY A 28 -14.81 -5.21 -2.44
C GLY A 28 -14.63 -3.81 -1.88
N ASP A 29 -15.22 -3.57 -0.72
CA ASP A 29 -15.02 -2.35 0.05
C ASP A 29 -13.52 -2.03 0.10
N CYS A 30 -13.15 -0.77 -0.12
CA CYS A 30 -11.75 -0.37 0.07
C CYS A 30 -11.40 -0.62 1.54
N LEU A 31 -10.55 -1.61 1.82
CA LEU A 31 -10.08 -1.92 3.16
C LEU A 31 -8.64 -1.42 3.33
N SER A 32 -8.41 -0.65 4.40
CA SER A 32 -7.04 -0.34 4.80
C SER A 32 -6.34 -1.62 5.24
N THR A 33 -5.18 -1.90 4.68
CA THR A 33 -4.46 -3.15 4.94
C THR A 33 -2.96 -2.96 4.77
N TYR A 34 -2.20 -3.93 5.27
CA TYR A 34 -0.78 -4.01 4.96
C TYR A 34 -0.57 -4.77 3.66
N ASP A 35 0.13 -4.13 2.74
CA ASP A 35 0.78 -4.84 1.65
C ASP A 35 2.07 -5.45 2.18
N GLY A 36 2.05 -6.77 2.41
CA GLY A 36 3.21 -7.53 2.85
C GLY A 36 4.34 -7.45 1.83
N VAL A 37 5.50 -6.94 2.25
CA VAL A 37 6.65 -6.70 1.37
C VAL A 37 7.58 -7.89 1.38
N VAL A 38 7.97 -8.36 2.57
CA VAL A 38 8.95 -9.43 2.73
C VAL A 38 8.84 -10.05 4.11
N SER A 39 9.14 -11.35 4.20
CA SER A 39 9.25 -12.10 5.45
C SER A 39 10.58 -12.84 5.53
N ALA A 40 11.03 -13.12 6.75
CA ALA A 40 12.22 -13.94 7.02
C ALA A 40 12.19 -14.54 8.43
N GLU A 41 12.95 -15.60 8.64
CA GLU A 41 13.05 -16.33 9.92
C GLU A 41 13.63 -15.48 11.08
N SER A 42 14.38 -14.43 10.77
CA SER A 42 15.08 -13.63 11.76
C SER A 42 15.17 -12.16 11.35
N TRP A 43 15.36 -11.28 12.33
CA TRP A 43 15.53 -9.85 12.06
C TRP A 43 16.73 -9.54 11.15
N PRO A 44 17.93 -10.15 11.34
CA PRO A 44 19.05 -9.96 10.43
C PRO A 44 18.73 -10.42 9.00
N ALA A 45 18.05 -11.56 8.85
CA ALA A 45 17.65 -12.06 7.54
C ALA A 45 16.63 -11.12 6.86
N LEU A 46 15.62 -10.66 7.61
CA LEU A 46 14.64 -9.69 7.09
C LEU A 46 15.33 -8.40 6.64
N LYS A 47 16.25 -7.86 7.46
CA LYS A 47 17.01 -6.66 7.11
C LYS A 47 17.85 -6.88 5.85
N GLN A 48 18.47 -8.04 5.69
CA GLN A 48 19.21 -8.38 4.48
C GLN A 48 18.28 -8.44 3.27
N SER A 49 17.14 -9.11 3.37
CA SER A 49 16.16 -9.15 2.27
C SER A 49 15.63 -7.77 1.88
N LEU A 50 15.46 -6.85 2.85
CA LEU A 50 15.10 -5.46 2.57
C LEU A 50 16.22 -4.68 1.86
N LEU A 51 17.48 -4.96 2.15
CA LEU A 51 18.63 -4.37 1.45
C LEU A 51 18.76 -4.89 0.01
N ASP A 52 18.40 -6.15 -0.20
CA ASP A 52 18.46 -6.82 -1.50
C ASP A 52 17.22 -6.59 -2.37
N SER A 53 16.16 -6.02 -1.79
CA SER A 53 14.91 -5.71 -2.51
C SER A 53 15.12 -4.59 -3.53
N ASP A 54 14.56 -4.79 -4.73
CA ASP A 54 14.47 -3.80 -5.80
C ASP A 54 13.10 -3.12 -5.88
N HIS A 55 12.11 -3.57 -5.08
CA HIS A 55 10.74 -3.07 -5.09
C HIS A 55 10.66 -1.56 -4.81
N PHE A 56 11.50 -1.02 -3.92
CA PHE A 56 11.57 0.42 -3.60
C PHE A 56 12.72 1.13 -4.32
N GLY A 57 13.30 0.51 -5.35
CA GLY A 57 14.58 0.87 -5.91
C GLY A 57 15.75 0.40 -5.06
N ARG A 58 16.97 0.86 -5.39
CA ARG A 58 18.19 0.41 -4.70
C ARG A 58 18.23 0.91 -3.25
N VAL A 59 17.90 0.02 -2.32
CA VAL A 59 18.08 0.21 -0.89
C VAL A 59 19.56 0.13 -0.54
N ALA A 60 20.05 1.07 0.27
CA ALA A 60 21.42 1.13 0.77
C ALA A 60 21.50 1.04 2.28
N GLY A 61 20.38 1.25 2.99
CA GLY A 61 20.32 1.18 4.43
C GLY A 61 18.90 0.94 4.94
N VAL A 62 18.83 0.38 6.14
CA VAL A 62 17.58 0.23 6.91
C VAL A 62 17.80 0.89 8.27
N ARG A 63 16.97 1.87 8.60
CA ARG A 63 17.05 2.65 9.84
C ARG A 63 15.78 2.49 10.67
N THR A 64 15.90 1.98 11.88
CA THR A 64 14.78 1.91 12.83
C THR A 64 14.42 3.32 13.31
N GLN A 65 13.14 3.68 13.21
CA GLN A 65 12.57 4.92 13.74
C GLN A 65 11.94 4.72 15.12
N ALA A 66 11.21 3.61 15.29
CA ALA A 66 10.55 3.25 16.55
C ALA A 66 10.63 1.74 16.79
N ARG A 67 10.54 1.31 18.06
CA ARG A 67 10.58 -0.10 18.45
C ARG A 67 9.85 -0.34 19.76
N GLY A 68 9.20 -1.50 19.88
CA GLY A 68 8.53 -1.91 21.11
C GLY A 68 7.37 -0.98 21.42
N ASP A 69 7.31 -0.49 22.65
CA ASP A 69 6.20 0.34 23.15
C ASP A 69 6.07 1.70 22.44
N ASP A 70 7.11 2.14 21.71
CA ASP A 70 7.10 3.36 20.90
C ASP A 70 6.40 3.17 19.54
N VAL A 71 5.92 1.96 19.22
CA VAL A 71 5.28 1.65 17.94
C VAL A 71 3.76 1.65 18.12
N GLU A 72 3.11 2.63 17.50
CA GLU A 72 1.67 2.59 17.32
C GLU A 72 1.33 1.63 16.18
N SER A 73 0.64 0.53 16.49
CA SER A 73 0.18 -0.43 15.49
C SER A 73 -1.03 0.12 14.74
N ARG A 74 -1.00 0.02 13.40
CA ARG A 74 -2.07 0.50 12.52
C ARG A 74 -2.72 -0.67 11.81
N GLY A 75 -3.90 -1.09 12.23
CA GLY A 75 -4.63 -2.18 11.56
C GLY A 75 -4.58 -3.50 12.33
N ASP A 76 -4.49 -4.62 11.60
CA ASP A 76 -4.63 -5.99 12.10
C ASP A 76 -3.31 -6.64 12.55
N GLN A 77 -2.18 -6.00 12.29
CA GLN A 77 -0.85 -6.49 12.67
C GLN A 77 -0.29 -5.73 13.87
N ASP A 78 0.23 -6.46 14.85
CA ASP A 78 0.95 -5.88 15.99
C ASP A 78 2.38 -5.52 15.57
N ALA A 79 2.53 -4.32 14.99
CA ALA A 79 3.81 -3.77 14.62
C ALA A 79 4.69 -3.56 15.87
N VAL A 80 5.91 -4.10 15.82
CA VAL A 80 6.91 -3.99 16.90
C VAL A 80 8.12 -3.14 16.50
N ARG A 81 8.23 -2.74 15.22
CA ARG A 81 9.19 -1.74 14.75
C ARG A 81 8.62 -0.93 13.58
N VAL A 82 9.08 0.30 13.47
CA VAL A 82 8.94 1.12 12.26
C VAL A 82 10.33 1.37 11.69
N VAL A 83 10.53 1.12 10.41
CA VAL A 83 11.82 1.29 9.74
C VAL A 83 11.72 2.14 8.48
N ASP A 84 12.73 2.96 8.24
CA ASP A 84 12.94 3.63 6.96
C ASP A 84 13.90 2.80 6.10
N LEU A 85 13.53 2.60 4.83
CA LEU A 85 14.46 2.19 3.79
C LEU A 85 15.14 3.42 3.21
N LEU A 86 16.46 3.42 3.12
CA LEU A 86 17.26 4.57 2.72
C LEU A 86 18.02 4.28 1.44
N ASN A 87 18.19 5.29 0.59
CA ASN A 87 19.13 5.24 -0.53
C ASN A 87 20.55 5.66 -0.11
N ARG A 88 21.49 5.63 -1.05
CA ARG A 88 22.91 5.99 -0.80
C ARG A 88 23.16 7.45 -0.39
N ARG A 89 22.14 8.31 -0.45
CA ARG A 89 22.18 9.72 -0.02
C ARG A 89 21.43 9.94 1.31
N ASP A 90 21.17 8.85 2.05
CA ASP A 90 20.38 8.82 3.29
C ASP A 90 18.97 9.40 3.16
N ARG A 91 18.42 9.43 1.94
CA ARG A 91 17.02 9.82 1.71
C ARG A 91 16.13 8.61 1.85
N ARG A 92 14.99 8.81 2.53
CA ARG A 92 13.95 7.79 2.68
C ARG A 92 13.33 7.43 1.34
N LEU A 93 13.31 6.14 1.03
CA LEU A 93 12.62 5.52 -0.09
C LEU A 93 11.20 5.11 0.32
N ALA A 94 11.09 4.41 1.46
CA ALA A 94 9.84 3.95 2.02
C ALA A 94 9.92 3.87 3.54
N GLN A 95 8.77 3.84 4.20
CA GLN A 95 8.64 3.52 5.61
C GLN A 95 7.81 2.23 5.71
N LEU A 96 8.32 1.26 6.47
CA LEU A 96 7.69 -0.03 6.67
C LEU A 96 7.43 -0.25 8.16
N GLU A 97 6.36 -0.95 8.45
CA GLU A 97 6.06 -1.48 9.77
C GLU A 97 6.45 -2.96 9.80
N VAL A 98 6.96 -3.41 10.94
CA VAL A 98 7.55 -4.74 11.10
C VAL A 98 6.91 -5.41 12.29
N TRP A 99 6.40 -6.62 12.10
CA TRP A 99 5.77 -7.44 13.14
C TRP A 99 6.43 -8.82 13.24
N ARG A 100 6.09 -9.53 14.32
CA ARG A 100 6.41 -10.96 14.47
C ARG A 100 5.32 -11.79 13.83
N THR A 101 5.71 -12.83 13.12
CA THR A 101 4.78 -13.84 12.60
C THR A 101 4.53 -14.92 13.66
N ASP A 102 3.42 -15.65 13.55
CA ASP A 102 3.00 -16.67 14.52
C ASP A 102 4.00 -17.83 14.66
N ASP A 103 4.78 -18.10 13.61
CA ASP A 103 5.86 -19.09 13.59
C ASP A 103 7.18 -18.59 14.23
N GLY A 104 7.19 -17.36 14.76
CA GLY A 104 8.34 -16.74 15.41
C GLY A 104 9.27 -15.97 14.47
N GLY A 105 8.94 -15.92 13.17
CA GLY A 105 9.62 -15.13 12.16
C GLY A 105 9.37 -13.63 12.25
N TRP A 106 9.70 -12.94 11.17
CA TRP A 106 9.55 -11.50 11.01
C TRP A 106 8.97 -11.18 9.64
N SER A 107 8.06 -10.20 9.61
CA SER A 107 7.51 -9.64 8.38
C SER A 107 7.59 -8.13 8.39
N ALA A 108 7.74 -7.55 7.20
CA ALA A 108 7.63 -6.11 6.98
C ALA A 108 6.52 -5.84 5.96
N GLY A 109 5.74 -4.79 6.19
CA GLY A 109 4.67 -4.35 5.30
C GLY A 109 4.57 -2.84 5.23
N GLN A 110 3.95 -2.38 4.16
CA GLN A 110 3.56 -0.98 4.00
C GLN A 110 2.08 -0.84 4.32
N TRP A 111 1.75 0.10 5.21
CA TRP A 111 0.35 0.41 5.51
C TRP A 111 -0.27 1.22 4.35
N GLY A 112 -1.31 0.66 3.74
CA GLY A 112 -2.17 1.36 2.78
C GLY A 112 -3.45 1.83 3.46
N GLN A 113 -3.70 3.14 3.50
CA GLN A 113 -4.99 3.67 3.92
C GLN A 113 -5.95 3.71 2.76
N CYS A 114 -7.13 3.16 2.97
CA CYS A 114 -8.29 3.49 2.17
C CYS A 114 -8.83 4.84 2.63
N THR A 115 -8.82 5.79 1.71
CA THR A 115 -9.47 7.10 1.84
C THR A 115 -10.76 7.08 1.03
N ASP A 116 -11.82 7.72 1.53
CA ASP A 116 -13.12 7.83 0.85
C ASP A 116 -13.10 8.77 -0.37
#